data_AF-A0A2U1Q3H2-F1
#
_entry.id   AF-A0A2U1Q3H2-F1
#
_cell.length_a   1.000
_cell.length_b   1.000
_cell.length_c   1.000
_cell.angle_alpha   90.00
_cell.angle_beta   90.00
_cell.angle_gamma   90.00
#
_symmetry.space_group_name_H-M   'P 1'
#
loop_
_entity.id
_entity.type
_entity.pdbx_description
1 polymer ?
#
loop_
_entity_poly.entity_id
_entity_poly.type
_entity_poly.pdbx_seq_one_letter_code
_entity_poly.pdbx_strand_id
1 'polypeptide(L)'
;MYAYSCSSTDLSEEKLDGSKWVFSSTGWLSSFIDPLCCSFIDKKLTFRASQLEDGDIIWLQKPLQPGTAKCRYPNVPAFLEYVHNRRFVHFRSLEKPKEDEFSVELSKLNNYDDVVERVAAHLSLDDPSKIRLTSHNFYSQQPKPQPIKYRGVEHLSDMLTHNNQAPDILYYEVLDIPLPELHGLKTLKVAFHHATKDEVVIHTIRVPKQSIVAYMIIYLKTKVELSHKDAELRLVEILHHKIYKIFHPTENIENVNDFIWTLRAEEIGGDSNEFTDADFDDIREEWAIYVLNFIFR
;
A
#
# COMPACT_ATOMS: atom_id res chain seq x y z
N MET A 1 -11.92 -14.62 -29.95
CA MET A 1 -13.31 -14.64 -29.45
C MET A 1 -14.05 -13.54 -30.17
N TYR A 2 -15.35 -13.70 -30.39
CA TYR A 2 -16.22 -12.67 -30.98
C TYR A 2 -17.40 -12.47 -30.04
N ALA A 3 -17.89 -11.24 -29.89
CA ALA A 3 -19.08 -10.91 -29.10
C ALA A 3 -20.09 -10.20 -30.01
N TYR A 4 -21.35 -10.57 -29.90
CA TYR A 4 -22.46 -9.98 -30.66
C TYR A 4 -23.61 -9.67 -29.71
N SER A 5 -24.28 -8.53 -29.91
CA SER A 5 -25.54 -8.20 -29.22
C SER A 5 -26.68 -8.92 -29.93
N CYS A 6 -27.59 -9.50 -29.16
CA CYS A 6 -28.81 -10.09 -29.68
C CYS A 6 -29.74 -8.96 -30.18
N SER A 7 -30.18 -9.05 -31.44
CA SER A 7 -31.25 -8.23 -32.00
C SER A 7 -32.31 -9.15 -32.57
N SER A 8 -33.58 -8.80 -32.39
CA SER A 8 -34.75 -9.51 -32.95
C SER A 8 -34.72 -9.75 -34.46
N THR A 9 -33.81 -9.11 -35.20
CA THR A 9 -33.60 -9.30 -36.65
C THR A 9 -32.45 -10.25 -37.02
N ASP A 10 -31.51 -10.52 -36.10
CA ASP A 10 -30.35 -11.42 -36.32
C ASP A 10 -30.63 -12.88 -35.89
N LEU A 11 -31.88 -13.18 -35.47
CA LEU A 11 -32.32 -14.47 -34.94
C LEU A 11 -32.53 -15.57 -36.00
N SER A 12 -31.98 -15.42 -37.20
CA SER A 12 -32.00 -16.52 -38.18
C SER A 12 -30.87 -17.52 -37.87
N GLU A 13 -31.16 -18.81 -38.02
CA GLU A 13 -30.34 -19.98 -37.64
C GLU A 13 -29.00 -20.13 -38.40
N GLU A 14 -28.31 -19.04 -38.74
CA GLU A 14 -27.07 -19.09 -39.50
C GLU A 14 -25.86 -19.52 -38.65
N LYS A 15 -25.62 -20.84 -38.72
CA LYS A 15 -24.33 -21.53 -38.82
C LYS A 15 -23.09 -20.72 -38.44
N LEU A 16 -22.75 -20.76 -37.16
CA LEU A 16 -21.38 -20.51 -36.69
C LEU A 16 -20.91 -21.75 -35.91
N ASP A 17 -19.94 -22.45 -36.47
CA ASP A 17 -19.35 -23.66 -35.89
C ASP A 17 -18.41 -23.30 -34.73
N GLY A 18 -18.71 -23.77 -33.51
CA GLY A 18 -17.97 -23.42 -32.28
C GLY A 18 -18.80 -23.47 -31.00
N SER A 19 -18.15 -23.32 -29.83
CA SER A 19 -18.82 -23.25 -28.53
C SER A 19 -19.43 -21.87 -28.33
N LYS A 20 -20.68 -21.83 -27.84
CA LYS A 20 -21.44 -20.59 -27.61
C LYS A 20 -21.61 -20.35 -26.11
N TRP A 21 -21.31 -19.14 -25.67
CA TRP A 21 -21.51 -18.66 -24.31
C TRP A 21 -22.46 -17.47 -24.36
N VAL A 22 -23.39 -17.37 -23.42
CA VAL A 22 -24.28 -16.22 -23.28
C VAL A 22 -23.96 -15.48 -22.00
N PHE A 23 -24.04 -14.17 -22.11
CA PHE A 23 -24.15 -13.25 -21.00
C PHE A 23 -25.54 -12.61 -21.09
N SER A 24 -26.45 -12.96 -20.19
CA SER A 24 -27.70 -12.21 -20.07
C SER A 24 -27.50 -11.09 -19.05
N SER A 25 -27.67 -9.84 -19.51
CA SER A 25 -27.60 -8.69 -18.60
C SER A 25 -29.01 -8.35 -18.15
N THR A 26 -29.62 -9.20 -17.34
CA THR A 26 -30.90 -8.88 -16.71
C THR A 26 -30.67 -7.91 -15.54
N GLY A 27 -30.35 -6.66 -15.86
CA GLY A 27 -30.34 -5.56 -14.90
C GLY A 27 -29.16 -4.60 -15.02
N TRP A 28 -29.45 -3.43 -15.61
CA TRP A 28 -28.84 -2.12 -15.39
C TRP A 28 -27.30 -1.95 -15.44
N LEU A 29 -26.91 -1.04 -16.34
CA LEU A 29 -25.64 -0.32 -16.50
C LEU A 29 -24.50 -1.07 -17.21
N SER A 30 -24.14 -0.47 -18.34
CA SER A 30 -23.11 -0.80 -19.34
C SER A 30 -21.66 -0.91 -18.83
N SER A 31 -21.41 -1.27 -17.58
CA SER A 31 -20.07 -1.23 -16.97
C SER A 31 -19.64 -2.48 -16.20
N PHE A 32 -20.51 -3.47 -16.01
CA PHE A 32 -20.16 -4.70 -15.27
C PHE A 32 -20.42 -5.96 -16.10
N ILE A 33 -19.36 -6.53 -16.67
CA ILE A 33 -19.36 -7.93 -17.09
C ILE A 33 -18.96 -8.75 -15.86
N ASP A 34 -19.95 -9.33 -15.17
CA ASP A 34 -19.71 -10.27 -14.08
C ASP A 34 -19.49 -11.68 -14.65
N PRO A 35 -18.30 -12.28 -14.52
CA PRO A 35 -18.04 -13.64 -15.00
C PRO A 35 -19.04 -14.68 -14.48
N LEU A 36 -19.67 -14.45 -13.31
CA LEU A 36 -20.70 -15.33 -12.73
C LEU A 36 -22.00 -15.35 -13.53
N CYS A 37 -22.26 -14.34 -14.36
CA CYS A 37 -23.43 -14.26 -15.24
C CYS A 37 -23.19 -14.91 -16.61
N CYS A 38 -21.99 -15.48 -16.85
CA CYS A 38 -21.66 -16.16 -18.10
C CYS A 38 -22.08 -17.64 -18.04
N SER A 39 -23.02 -18.05 -18.89
CA SER A 39 -23.52 -19.42 -18.95
C SER A 39 -23.34 -20.04 -20.34
N PHE A 40 -23.22 -21.37 -20.39
CA PHE A 40 -23.12 -22.09 -21.65
C PHE A 40 -24.50 -22.17 -22.32
N ILE A 41 -24.57 -21.88 -23.61
CA ILE A 41 -25.83 -22.04 -24.35
C ILE A 41 -25.95 -23.49 -24.80
N ASP A 42 -27.00 -24.18 -24.37
CA ASP A 42 -27.37 -25.45 -24.98
C ASP A 42 -27.89 -25.20 -26.40
N LYS A 43 -27.11 -25.63 -27.39
CA LYS A 43 -27.43 -25.52 -28.82
C LYS A 43 -28.71 -26.26 -29.22
N LYS A 44 -29.23 -27.15 -28.37
CA LYS A 44 -30.48 -27.89 -28.61
C LYS A 44 -31.72 -27.09 -28.22
N LEU A 45 -31.56 -26.03 -27.44
CA LEU A 45 -32.66 -25.18 -26.99
C LEU A 45 -32.86 -24.01 -27.96
N THR A 46 -34.12 -23.60 -28.12
CA THR A 46 -34.42 -22.35 -28.81
C THR A 46 -33.96 -21.16 -27.96
N PHE A 47 -33.77 -20.00 -28.60
CA PHE A 47 -33.38 -18.78 -27.87
C PHE A 47 -34.37 -18.41 -26.78
N ARG A 48 -35.68 -18.54 -27.05
CA ARG A 48 -36.74 -18.33 -26.04
C ARG A 48 -36.67 -19.34 -24.90
N ALA A 49 -36.40 -20.61 -25.20
CA ALA A 49 -36.23 -21.64 -24.15
C ALA A 49 -34.96 -21.42 -23.32
N SER A 50 -33.97 -20.73 -23.89
CA SER A 50 -32.75 -20.28 -23.20
C SER A 50 -32.91 -18.94 -22.48
N GLN A 51 -34.14 -18.38 -22.43
CA GLN A 51 -34.46 -17.09 -21.82
C GLN A 51 -33.62 -15.92 -22.36
N LEU A 52 -33.28 -15.97 -23.65
CA LEU A 52 -32.56 -14.88 -24.30
C LEU A 52 -33.51 -13.76 -24.71
N GLU A 53 -33.11 -12.52 -24.41
CA GLU A 53 -33.87 -11.32 -24.71
C GLU A 53 -33.05 -10.35 -25.59
N ASP A 54 -33.74 -9.39 -26.19
CA ASP A 54 -33.09 -8.32 -26.96
C ASP A 54 -32.17 -7.52 -26.02
N GLY A 55 -30.89 -7.41 -26.40
CA GLY A 55 -29.84 -6.80 -25.57
C GLY A 55 -28.89 -7.78 -24.88
N ASP A 56 -29.17 -9.09 -24.89
CA ASP A 56 -28.23 -10.10 -24.39
C ASP A 56 -26.99 -10.21 -25.28
N ILE A 57 -25.83 -10.55 -24.69
CA ILE A 57 -24.56 -10.64 -25.42
C ILE A 57 -24.16 -12.11 -25.59
N ILE A 58 -23.99 -12.53 -26.84
CA ILE A 58 -23.51 -13.87 -27.20
C ILE A 58 -22.02 -13.81 -27.51
N TRP A 59 -21.24 -14.58 -26.76
CA TRP A 59 -19.82 -14.80 -26.99
C TRP A 59 -19.58 -16.11 -27.74
N LEU A 60 -18.86 -16.01 -28.84
CA LEU A 60 -18.51 -17.13 -29.70
C LEU A 60 -17.02 -17.46 -29.58
N GLN A 61 -16.75 -18.72 -29.27
CA GLN A 61 -15.42 -19.27 -29.22
C GLN A 61 -15.24 -20.32 -30.31
N LYS A 62 -14.29 -20.05 -31.22
CA LYS A 62 -13.86 -21.04 -32.22
C LYS A 62 -13.20 -22.23 -31.52
N PRO A 63 -13.40 -23.47 -32.01
CA PRO A 63 -12.71 -24.64 -31.46
C PRO A 63 -11.20 -24.43 -31.48
N LEU A 64 -10.51 -24.80 -30.39
CA LEU A 64 -9.06 -24.75 -30.34
C LEU A 64 -8.50 -25.82 -31.30
N GLN A 65 -7.70 -25.40 -32.27
CA GLN A 65 -7.03 -26.32 -33.19
C GLN A 65 -5.82 -26.97 -32.49
N PRO A 66 -5.64 -28.30 -32.56
CA PRO A 66 -4.49 -28.96 -31.95
C PRO A 66 -3.19 -28.43 -32.57
N GLY A 67 -2.29 -27.92 -31.73
CA GLY A 67 -1.01 -27.32 -32.15
C GLY A 67 -0.98 -25.79 -32.18
N THR A 68 -2.07 -25.09 -31.87
CA THR A 68 -2.01 -23.64 -31.64
C THR A 68 -1.29 -23.33 -30.32
N ALA A 69 -0.45 -22.29 -30.33
CA ALA A 69 0.30 -21.82 -29.17
C ALA A 69 -0.58 -21.70 -27.92
N LYS A 70 -0.02 -21.95 -26.73
CA LYS A 70 -0.73 -21.81 -25.44
C LYS A 70 -1.44 -20.45 -25.39
N CYS A 71 -2.76 -20.44 -25.62
CA CYS A 71 -3.56 -19.23 -25.50
C CYS A 71 -3.61 -18.83 -24.03
N ARG A 72 -3.29 -17.56 -23.73
CA ARG A 72 -3.27 -17.05 -22.33
C ARG A 72 -4.61 -17.24 -21.62
N TYR A 73 -5.72 -17.18 -22.37
CA TYR A 73 -7.07 -17.45 -21.88
C TYR A 73 -7.75 -18.49 -22.78
N PRO A 74 -7.91 -19.74 -22.31
CA PRO A 74 -8.34 -20.84 -23.16
C PRO A 74 -9.84 -20.83 -23.46
N ASN A 75 -10.65 -20.08 -22.71
CA ASN A 75 -12.09 -19.98 -22.92
C ASN A 75 -12.65 -18.61 -22.55
N VAL A 76 -13.91 -18.36 -22.92
CA VAL A 76 -14.61 -17.09 -22.65
C VAL A 76 -14.68 -16.78 -21.16
N PRO A 77 -15.12 -17.70 -20.26
CA PRO A 77 -15.15 -17.42 -18.82
C PRO A 77 -13.80 -16.97 -18.25
N ALA A 78 -12.70 -17.66 -18.59
CA ALA A 78 -11.35 -17.30 -18.14
C ALA A 78 -10.90 -15.93 -18.65
N PHE A 79 -11.29 -15.56 -19.86
CA PHE A 79 -11.02 -14.22 -20.41
C PHE A 79 -11.84 -13.13 -19.69
N LEU A 80 -13.12 -13.39 -19.44
CA LEU A 80 -13.98 -12.46 -18.72
C LEU A 80 -13.54 -12.27 -17.28
N GLU A 81 -13.13 -13.35 -16.61
CA GLU A 81 -12.54 -13.28 -15.27
C GLU A 81 -11.28 -12.41 -15.25
N TYR A 82 -10.40 -12.59 -16.24
CA TYR A 82 -9.25 -11.70 -16.40
C TYR A 82 -9.66 -10.25 -16.62
N VAL A 83 -10.59 -9.96 -17.53
CA VAL A 83 -11.05 -8.58 -17.80
C VAL A 83 -11.68 -7.97 -16.56
N HIS A 84 -12.50 -8.72 -15.84
CA HIS A 84 -13.16 -8.30 -14.60
C HIS A 84 -12.15 -7.97 -13.51
N ASN A 85 -11.10 -8.77 -13.38
CA ASN A 85 -10.08 -8.60 -12.36
C ASN A 85 -8.92 -7.70 -12.79
N ARG A 86 -8.81 -7.34 -14.07
CA ARG A 86 -7.73 -6.48 -14.56
C ARG A 86 -7.83 -5.07 -13.98
N ARG A 87 -6.71 -4.56 -13.47
CA ARG A 87 -6.52 -3.18 -13.03
C ARG A 87 -5.17 -2.67 -13.48
N PHE A 88 -5.14 -1.45 -14.03
CA PHE A 88 -3.89 -0.70 -14.14
C PHE A 88 -3.68 0.05 -12.83
N VAL A 89 -2.49 -0.05 -12.26
CA VAL A 89 -2.11 0.65 -11.04
C VAL A 89 -0.90 1.53 -11.33
N HIS A 90 -1.03 2.80 -10.98
CA HIS A 90 0.01 3.81 -11.05
C HIS A 90 0.88 3.72 -9.79
N PHE A 91 2.19 3.57 -10.00
CA PHE A 91 3.16 3.52 -8.93
C PHE A 91 3.93 4.84 -8.86
N ARG A 92 4.02 5.37 -7.63
CA ARG A 92 4.78 6.59 -7.32
C ARG A 92 5.84 6.28 -6.26
N SER A 93 7.05 6.79 -6.44
CA SER A 93 8.02 6.78 -5.36
C SER A 93 7.50 7.62 -4.19
N LEU A 94 7.67 7.13 -2.96
CA LEU A 94 7.31 7.87 -1.75
C LEU A 94 8.08 9.20 -1.64
N GLU A 95 9.29 9.27 -2.21
CA GLU A 95 10.08 10.50 -2.27
C GLU A 95 9.48 11.55 -3.23
N LYS A 96 8.71 11.11 -4.23
CA LYS A 96 8.09 11.94 -5.27
C LYS A 96 6.60 11.60 -5.43
N PRO A 97 5.76 11.84 -4.40
CA PRO A 97 4.39 11.31 -4.33
C PRO A 97 3.39 11.97 -5.32
N LYS A 98 3.83 12.97 -6.07
CA LYS A 98 3.01 13.69 -7.05
C LYS A 98 3.25 13.24 -8.49
N GLU A 99 4.28 12.44 -8.73
CA GLU A 99 4.71 12.04 -10.07
C GLU A 99 4.49 10.54 -10.24
N ASP A 100 3.76 10.16 -11.30
CA ASP A 100 3.65 8.77 -11.73
C ASP A 100 4.99 8.35 -12.33
N GLU A 101 5.61 7.31 -11.76
CA GLU A 101 6.90 6.82 -12.25
C GLU A 101 6.68 5.74 -13.32
N PHE A 102 5.74 4.83 -13.08
CA PHE A 102 5.30 3.81 -14.04
C PHE A 102 3.91 3.27 -13.69
N SER A 103 3.34 2.50 -14.61
CA SER A 103 2.05 1.83 -14.43
C SER A 103 2.16 0.35 -14.73
N VAL A 104 1.52 -0.48 -13.91
CA VAL A 104 1.55 -1.94 -14.07
C VAL A 104 0.13 -2.48 -14.22
N GLU A 105 -0.06 -3.38 -15.18
CA GLU A 105 -1.27 -4.19 -15.27
C GLU A 105 -1.21 -5.32 -14.23
N LEU A 106 -2.15 -5.30 -13.29
CA LEU A 106 -2.30 -6.25 -12.20
C LEU A 106 -3.72 -6.84 -12.18
N SER A 107 -3.89 -7.90 -11.39
CA SER A 107 -5.19 -8.47 -11.06
C SER A 107 -5.66 -7.96 -9.70
N LYS A 108 -6.96 -7.68 -9.54
CA LYS A 108 -7.59 -7.41 -8.24
C LYS A 108 -7.27 -8.49 -7.21
N LEU A 109 -7.08 -9.72 -7.66
CA LEU A 109 -6.78 -10.90 -6.83
C LEU A 109 -5.30 -11.04 -6.49
N ASN A 110 -4.41 -10.20 -7.04
CA ASN A 110 -2.99 -10.30 -6.70
C ASN A 110 -2.76 -10.08 -5.22
N ASN A 111 -1.97 -10.94 -4.61
CA ASN A 111 -1.55 -10.79 -3.22
C ASN A 111 -0.37 -9.79 -3.12
N TYR A 112 0.08 -9.49 -1.90
CA TYR A 112 1.18 -8.54 -1.67
C TYR A 112 2.45 -8.92 -2.44
N ASP A 113 2.84 -10.20 -2.41
CA ASP A 113 4.06 -10.70 -3.02
C ASP A 113 4.01 -10.60 -4.55
N ASP A 114 2.85 -10.94 -5.16
CA ASP A 114 2.63 -10.80 -6.61
C ASP A 114 2.82 -9.34 -7.06
N VAL A 115 2.34 -8.37 -6.26
CA VAL A 115 2.44 -6.94 -6.57
C VAL A 115 3.89 -6.48 -6.49
N VAL A 116 4.60 -6.79 -5.38
CA VAL A 116 5.99 -6.35 -5.23
C VAL A 116 6.95 -7.03 -6.20
N GLU A 117 6.67 -8.27 -6.63
CA GLU A 117 7.46 -8.94 -7.68
C GLU A 117 7.40 -8.16 -9.01
N ARG A 118 6.20 -7.68 -9.38
CA ARG A 118 6.02 -6.87 -10.60
C ARG A 118 6.67 -5.50 -10.49
N VAL A 119 6.63 -4.89 -9.30
CA VAL A 119 7.30 -3.61 -9.02
C VAL A 119 8.82 -3.80 -9.07
N ALA A 120 9.36 -4.83 -8.42
CA ALA A 120 10.79 -5.14 -8.42
C ALA A 120 11.33 -5.34 -9.84
N ALA A 121 10.58 -6.02 -10.71
CA ALA A 121 10.94 -6.20 -12.11
C ALA A 121 11.06 -4.85 -12.87
N HIS A 122 10.20 -3.86 -12.58
CA HIS A 122 10.30 -2.53 -13.19
C HIS A 122 11.49 -1.74 -12.63
N LEU A 123 11.77 -1.88 -11.34
CA LEU A 123 12.88 -1.20 -10.67
C LEU A 123 14.24 -1.89 -10.88
N SER A 124 14.26 -3.05 -11.55
CA SER A 124 15.45 -3.91 -11.66
C SER A 124 16.05 -4.25 -10.27
N LEU A 125 15.18 -4.49 -9.29
CA LEU A 125 15.56 -4.84 -7.92
C LEU A 125 15.59 -6.36 -7.75
N ASP A 126 16.70 -6.89 -7.23
CA ASP A 126 16.88 -8.34 -7.06
C ASP A 126 15.96 -8.95 -5.98
N ASP A 127 15.71 -8.21 -4.91
CA ASP A 127 14.94 -8.67 -3.76
C ASP A 127 13.62 -7.89 -3.61
N PRO A 128 12.47 -8.46 -4.04
CA PRO A 128 11.18 -7.79 -3.96
C PRO A 128 10.70 -7.58 -2.52
N SER A 129 11.21 -8.36 -1.56
CA SER A 129 10.79 -8.25 -0.15
C SER A 129 11.25 -6.97 0.52
N LYS A 130 12.15 -6.20 -0.12
CA LYS A 130 12.59 -4.87 0.32
C LYS A 130 11.65 -3.74 -0.10
N ILE A 131 10.66 -4.01 -0.94
CA ILE A 131 9.69 -2.99 -1.37
C ILE A 131 8.58 -2.88 -0.35
N ARG A 132 8.39 -1.69 0.20
CA ARG A 132 7.26 -1.37 1.08
C ARG A 132 6.23 -0.54 0.32
N LEU A 133 4.98 -1.01 0.36
CA LEU A 133 3.85 -0.35 -0.30
C LEU A 133 3.05 0.51 0.67
N THR A 134 2.53 1.63 0.17
CA THR A 134 1.65 2.56 0.92
C THR A 134 0.44 2.91 0.05
N SER A 135 -0.77 2.79 0.60
CA SER A 135 -2.00 3.12 -0.12
C SER A 135 -2.15 4.63 -0.33
N HIS A 136 -2.91 5.02 -1.34
CA HIS A 136 -3.31 6.40 -1.55
C HIS A 136 -4.46 6.84 -0.62
N ASN A 137 -4.36 8.06 -0.10
CA ASN A 137 -5.45 8.73 0.61
C ASN A 137 -6.21 9.64 -0.34
N PHE A 138 -7.39 9.19 -0.75
CA PHE A 138 -8.27 9.90 -1.69
C PHE A 138 -8.63 11.34 -1.27
N TYR A 139 -8.71 11.64 0.02
CA TYR A 139 -9.12 12.98 0.48
C TYR A 139 -7.96 13.98 0.47
N SER A 140 -6.79 13.57 0.98
CA SER A 140 -5.61 14.44 1.02
C SER A 140 -4.81 14.44 -0.27
N GLN A 141 -5.08 13.49 -1.18
CA GLN A 141 -4.31 13.27 -2.40
C GLN A 141 -2.81 13.02 -2.10
N GLN A 142 -2.54 12.35 -0.98
CA GLN A 142 -1.22 12.02 -0.47
C GLN A 142 -1.15 10.53 -0.11
N PRO A 143 0.06 9.95 0.07
CA PRO A 143 0.20 8.64 0.69
C PRO A 143 -0.53 8.59 2.04
N LYS A 144 -1.10 7.44 2.39
CA LYS A 144 -1.55 7.22 3.77
C LYS A 144 -0.33 7.31 4.70
N PRO A 145 -0.48 7.88 5.90
CA PRO A 145 0.63 7.99 6.84
C PRO A 145 1.22 6.64 7.27
N GLN A 146 0.43 5.56 7.25
CA GLN A 146 0.91 4.21 7.55
C GLN A 146 1.07 3.39 6.27
N PRO A 147 2.22 2.74 6.07
CA PRO A 147 2.38 1.79 4.98
C PRO A 147 1.50 0.57 5.20
N ILE A 148 1.20 -0.13 4.12
CA ILE A 148 0.50 -1.42 4.16
C ILE A 148 1.44 -2.40 4.85
N LYS A 149 0.97 -3.03 5.94
CA LYS A 149 1.72 -4.07 6.64
C LYS A 149 2.06 -5.21 5.66
N TYR A 150 3.25 -5.79 5.80
CA TYR A 150 3.67 -6.91 4.97
C TYR A 150 2.66 -8.06 5.09
N ARG A 151 2.04 -8.45 3.96
CA ARG A 151 0.93 -9.42 3.90
C ARG A 151 -0.24 -9.13 4.85
N GLY A 152 -0.44 -7.86 5.19
CA GLY A 152 -1.50 -7.42 6.10
C GLY A 152 -2.90 -7.35 5.46
N VAL A 153 -2.96 -7.46 4.13
CA VAL A 153 -4.20 -7.54 3.35
C VAL A 153 -4.05 -8.65 2.31
N GLU A 154 -5.17 -9.29 1.94
CA GLU A 154 -5.14 -10.47 1.08
C GLU A 154 -4.94 -10.10 -0.39
N HIS A 155 -5.63 -9.07 -0.87
CA HIS A 155 -5.71 -8.78 -2.29
C HIS A 155 -5.43 -7.31 -2.65
N LEU A 156 -5.03 -7.07 -3.90
CA LEU A 156 -4.80 -5.73 -4.45
C LEU A 156 -6.05 -4.85 -4.32
N SER A 157 -7.25 -5.42 -4.47
CA SER A 157 -8.50 -4.68 -4.23
C SER A 157 -8.53 -4.02 -2.85
N ASP A 158 -8.00 -4.69 -1.83
CA ASP A 158 -7.99 -4.18 -0.45
C ASP A 158 -6.88 -3.15 -0.25
N MET A 159 -5.73 -3.35 -0.90
CA MET A 159 -4.62 -2.37 -0.90
C MET A 159 -5.03 -1.01 -1.47
N LEU A 160 -5.87 -1.04 -2.51
CA LEU A 160 -6.38 0.14 -3.20
C LEU A 160 -7.59 0.76 -2.49
N THR A 161 -8.28 0.03 -1.60
CA THR A 161 -9.53 0.51 -1.00
C THR A 161 -9.29 1.55 0.11
N HIS A 162 -9.99 2.68 0.01
CA HIS A 162 -10.06 3.70 1.05
C HIS A 162 -11.45 4.36 1.03
N ASN A 163 -12.21 4.23 2.13
CA ASN A 163 -13.56 4.78 2.28
C ASN A 163 -14.49 4.46 1.08
N ASN A 164 -14.56 3.19 0.69
CA ASN A 164 -15.32 2.68 -0.45
C ASN A 164 -14.91 3.26 -1.82
N GLN A 165 -13.83 4.05 -1.89
CA GLN A 165 -13.16 4.41 -3.12
C GLN A 165 -12.01 3.45 -3.36
N ALA A 166 -11.71 3.17 -4.63
CA ALA A 166 -10.57 2.35 -5.02
C ALA A 166 -9.72 3.15 -6.02
N PRO A 167 -8.95 4.16 -5.54
CA PRO A 167 -7.93 4.81 -6.38
C PRO A 167 -6.99 3.77 -6.96
N ASP A 168 -6.50 4.03 -8.16
CA ASP A 168 -5.56 3.19 -8.90
C ASP A 168 -4.10 3.57 -8.62
N ILE A 169 -3.81 4.12 -7.43
CA ILE A 169 -2.47 4.62 -7.07
C ILE A 169 -1.93 3.85 -5.85
N LEU A 170 -0.70 3.37 -5.98
CA LEU A 170 0.11 2.89 -4.86
C LEU A 170 1.44 3.64 -4.80
N TYR A 171 1.91 3.86 -3.59
CA TYR A 171 3.24 4.39 -3.34
C TYR A 171 4.17 3.26 -2.97
N TYR A 172 5.44 3.39 -3.35
CA TYR A 172 6.47 2.45 -2.93
C TYR A 172 7.72 3.16 -2.41
N GLU A 173 8.46 2.46 -1.58
CA GLU A 173 9.82 2.80 -1.19
C GLU A 173 10.65 1.52 -1.13
N VAL A 174 11.95 1.63 -1.40
CA VAL A 174 12.89 0.50 -1.32
C VAL A 174 13.66 0.60 -0.01
N LEU A 175 13.56 -0.43 0.80
CA LEU A 175 14.22 -0.52 2.10
C LEU A 175 15.62 -1.16 1.97
N ASP A 176 16.46 -0.90 2.96
CA ASP A 176 17.78 -1.52 3.13
C ASP A 176 17.70 -2.97 3.66
N ILE A 177 16.59 -3.33 4.33
CA ILE A 177 16.34 -4.68 4.87
C ILE A 177 15.01 -5.27 4.35
N PRO A 178 14.90 -6.60 4.23
CA PRO A 178 13.65 -7.28 3.90
C PRO A 178 12.50 -6.99 4.88
N LEU A 179 11.27 -6.85 4.37
CA LEU A 179 10.06 -6.68 5.18
C LEU A 179 9.81 -7.80 6.21
N PRO A 180 10.05 -9.09 5.92
CA PRO A 180 9.92 -10.14 6.92
C PRO A 180 10.81 -9.91 8.17
N GLU A 181 12.02 -9.41 7.97
CA GLU A 181 12.95 -9.08 9.05
C GLU A 181 12.51 -7.81 9.77
N LEU A 182 12.05 -6.80 9.02
CA LEU A 182 11.51 -5.56 9.57
C LEU A 182 10.30 -5.81 10.49
N HIS A 183 9.50 -6.86 10.24
CA HIS A 183 8.31 -7.16 11.03
C HIS A 183 8.62 -7.40 12.53
N GLY A 184 9.80 -7.92 12.87
CA GLY A 184 10.25 -8.11 14.25
C GLY A 184 10.82 -6.83 14.91
N LEU A 185 10.98 -5.77 14.13
CA LEU A 185 11.59 -4.52 14.54
C LEU A 185 10.52 -3.41 14.62
N LYS A 186 10.78 -2.44 15.49
CA LYS A 186 10.13 -1.14 15.49
C LYS A 186 11.10 -0.13 14.90
N THR A 187 10.66 0.59 13.89
CA THR A 187 11.40 1.72 13.32
C THR A 187 10.93 2.97 14.02
N LEU A 188 11.84 3.77 14.56
CA LEU A 188 11.57 5.05 15.20
C LEU A 188 12.37 6.14 14.49
N LYS A 189 11.71 7.23 14.10
CA LYS A 189 12.38 8.45 13.63
C LYS A 189 12.59 9.36 14.85
N VAL A 190 13.84 9.50 15.30
CA VAL A 190 14.20 10.29 16.49
C VAL A 190 14.94 11.55 16.08
N ALA A 191 14.43 12.71 16.44
CA ALA A 191 15.11 13.99 16.29
C ALA A 191 16.11 14.18 17.44
N PHE A 192 17.41 14.07 17.15
CA PHE A 192 18.45 14.33 18.12
C PHE A 192 18.81 15.82 18.13
N HIS A 193 18.78 16.43 19.31
CA HIS A 193 19.23 17.81 19.51
C HIS A 193 20.60 17.81 20.16
N HIS A 194 21.56 18.42 19.48
CA HIS A 194 22.90 18.56 20.02
C HIS A 194 22.94 19.70 21.06
N ALA A 195 23.59 19.48 22.21
CA ALA A 195 23.58 20.47 23.29
C ALA A 195 24.29 21.79 22.93
N THR A 196 25.27 21.75 22.04
CA THR A 196 26.12 22.91 21.69
C THR A 196 25.98 23.40 20.25
N LYS A 197 25.30 22.63 19.39
CA LYS A 197 25.06 22.99 18.00
C LYS A 197 23.55 23.09 17.88
N ASP A 198 23.04 24.23 17.42
CA ASP A 198 21.60 24.44 17.18
C ASP A 198 21.14 23.67 15.92
N GLU A 199 21.56 22.42 15.82
CA GLU A 199 21.38 21.52 14.69
C GLU A 199 20.59 20.31 15.17
N VAL A 200 19.54 19.99 14.41
CA VAL A 200 18.68 18.84 14.68
C VAL A 200 18.86 17.81 13.58
N VAL A 201 19.29 16.63 13.99
CA VAL A 201 19.54 15.51 13.08
C VAL A 201 18.49 14.43 13.34
N ILE A 202 17.80 14.00 12.29
CA ILE A 202 16.81 12.93 12.38
C ILE A 202 17.51 11.59 12.14
N HIS A 203 17.50 10.74 13.15
CA HIS A 203 18.00 9.38 13.06
C HIS A 203 16.84 8.39 12.93
N THR A 204 16.89 7.55 11.89
CA THR A 204 15.98 6.41 11.75
C THR A 204 16.61 5.20 12.44
N ILE A 205 16.03 4.79 13.55
CA ILE A 205 16.54 3.71 14.41
C ILE A 205 15.62 2.50 14.30
N ARG A 206 16.20 1.30 14.19
CA ARG A 206 15.45 0.04 14.23
C ARG A 206 15.87 -0.78 15.43
N VAL A 207 14.89 -1.14 16.25
CA VAL A 207 15.08 -1.87 17.51
C VAL A 207 14.05 -2.99 17.63
N PRO A 208 14.36 -4.15 18.23
CA PRO A 208 13.36 -5.19 18.45
C PRO A 208 12.13 -4.67 19.20
N LYS A 209 10.92 -5.13 18.83
CA LYS A 209 9.67 -4.62 19.43
C LYS A 209 9.62 -4.82 20.96
N GLN A 210 10.17 -5.92 21.45
CA GLN A 210 10.24 -6.25 22.87
C GLN A 210 11.33 -5.50 23.65
N SER A 211 12.09 -4.61 23.02
CA SER A 211 13.15 -3.84 23.67
C SER A 211 12.59 -2.73 24.58
N ILE A 212 13.46 -2.24 25.46
CA ILE A 212 13.17 -1.11 26.35
C ILE A 212 13.86 0.17 25.89
N VAL A 213 13.33 1.33 26.28
CA VAL A 213 13.84 2.65 25.91
C VAL A 213 15.34 2.80 26.21
N ALA A 214 15.83 2.26 27.32
CA ALA A 214 17.26 2.26 27.67
C ALA A 214 18.15 1.69 26.56
N TYR A 215 17.73 0.57 25.95
CA TYR A 215 18.48 -0.06 24.87
C TYR A 215 18.53 0.82 23.62
N MET A 216 17.41 1.47 23.28
CA MET A 216 17.36 2.41 22.16
C MET A 216 18.24 3.63 22.41
N ILE A 217 18.26 4.18 23.63
CA ILE A 217 19.14 5.28 24.00
C ILE A 217 20.61 4.88 23.82
N ILE A 218 21.01 3.70 24.32
CA ILE A 218 22.37 3.19 24.15
C ILE A 218 22.71 3.06 22.67
N TYR A 219 21.79 2.52 21.87
CA TYR A 219 21.98 2.41 20.42
C TYR A 219 22.12 3.79 19.76
N LEU A 220 21.28 4.75 20.13
CA LEU A 220 21.35 6.13 19.61
C LEU A 220 22.71 6.78 19.92
N LYS A 221 23.23 6.60 21.15
CA LYS A 221 24.57 7.10 21.55
C LYS A 221 25.70 6.60 20.64
N THR A 222 25.55 5.43 20.00
CA THR A 222 26.54 4.93 19.02
C THR A 222 26.47 5.62 17.65
N LYS A 223 25.39 6.36 17.38
CA LYS A 223 25.08 7.00 16.10
C LYS A 223 25.22 8.53 16.13
N VAL A 224 25.29 9.13 17.31
CA VAL A 224 25.38 10.57 17.51
C VAL A 224 26.72 10.96 18.14
N GLU A 225 27.19 12.16 17.84
CA GLU A 225 28.27 12.79 18.59
C GLU A 225 27.67 13.47 19.82
N LEU A 226 28.16 13.10 21.00
CA LEU A 226 27.76 13.70 22.28
C LEU A 226 28.70 14.85 22.64
N SER A 227 28.21 15.81 23.43
CA SER A 227 29.04 16.89 23.98
C SER A 227 30.18 16.36 24.87
N HIS A 228 29.87 15.34 25.69
CA HIS A 228 30.79 14.66 26.58
C HIS A 228 30.53 13.15 26.59
N LYS A 229 31.57 12.35 26.89
CA LYS A 229 31.48 10.88 26.85
C LYS A 229 30.49 10.30 27.85
N ASP A 230 30.27 10.99 28.96
CA ASP A 230 29.37 10.57 30.04
C ASP A 230 27.98 11.24 29.95
N ALA A 231 27.68 11.96 28.85
CA ALA A 231 26.39 12.61 28.69
C ALA A 231 25.25 11.57 28.70
N GLU A 232 24.25 11.81 29.53
CA GLU A 232 23.02 11.02 29.56
C GLU A 232 22.01 11.59 28.57
N LEU A 233 21.27 10.69 27.89
CA LEU A 233 20.22 11.10 26.98
C LEU A 233 18.87 10.74 27.59
N ARG A 234 17.89 11.64 27.44
CA ARG A 234 16.48 11.34 27.66
C ARG A 234 15.72 11.34 26.35
N LEU A 235 14.67 10.52 26.30
CA LEU A 235 13.74 10.45 25.18
C LEU A 235 12.42 11.12 25.59
N VAL A 236 11.93 12.04 24.76
CA VAL A 236 10.69 12.79 25.00
C VAL A 236 9.76 12.73 23.79
N GLU A 237 8.46 12.68 24.05
CA GLU A 237 7.40 12.89 23.04
C GLU A 237 7.01 14.35 23.03
N ILE A 238 6.99 14.96 21.83
CA ILE A 238 6.58 16.35 21.63
C ILE A 238 5.33 16.38 20.77
N LEU A 239 4.35 17.17 21.20
CA LEU A 239 3.17 17.52 20.41
C LEU A 239 2.88 19.00 20.54
N HIS A 240 2.58 19.64 19.41
CA HIS A 240 2.30 21.08 19.34
C HIS A 240 3.35 21.91 20.10
N HIS A 241 4.64 21.56 19.95
CA HIS A 241 5.77 22.25 20.59
C HIS A 241 5.81 22.15 22.13
N LYS A 242 5.05 21.23 22.73
CA LYS A 242 5.12 20.94 24.17
C LYS A 242 5.61 19.53 24.40
N ILE A 243 6.45 19.36 25.44
CA ILE A 243 6.81 18.04 25.93
C ILE A 243 5.55 17.42 26.51
N TYR A 244 5.11 16.31 25.93
CA TYR A 244 3.93 15.60 26.40
C TYR A 244 4.32 14.53 27.42
N LYS A 245 5.42 13.82 27.13
CA LYS A 245 5.87 12.70 27.94
C LYS A 245 7.37 12.58 27.89
N ILE A 246 7.95 12.27 29.05
CA ILE A 246 9.34 11.81 29.18
C ILE A 246 9.28 10.31 29.43
N PHE A 247 10.03 9.53 28.65
CA PHE A 247 10.04 8.08 28.80
C PHE A 247 10.99 7.63 29.89
N HIS A 248 10.51 6.71 30.74
CA HIS A 248 11.39 6.01 31.66
C HIS A 248 12.23 4.95 30.91
N PRO A 249 13.52 4.75 31.25
CA PRO A 249 14.39 3.81 30.53
C PRO A 249 13.89 2.36 30.49
N THR A 250 13.05 1.95 31.44
CA THR A 250 12.46 0.59 31.50
C THR A 250 11.16 0.44 30.71
N GLU A 251 10.62 1.51 30.13
CA GLU A 251 9.42 1.43 29.32
C GLU A 251 9.67 0.63 28.03
N ASN A 252 8.63 -0.09 27.60
CA ASN A 252 8.68 -0.88 26.38
C ASN A 252 8.55 0.03 25.14
N ILE A 253 9.43 -0.17 24.17
CA ILE A 253 9.48 0.61 22.93
C ILE A 253 8.21 0.41 22.08
N GLU A 254 7.57 -0.75 22.13
CA GLU A 254 6.33 -1.03 21.41
C GLU A 254 5.21 -0.02 21.75
N ASN A 255 5.20 0.51 22.98
CA ASN A 255 4.18 1.47 23.45
C ASN A 255 4.43 2.92 23.01
N VAL A 256 5.62 3.23 22.48
CA VAL A 256 5.99 4.58 22.01
C VAL A 256 5.14 4.96 20.79
N ASN A 257 4.46 6.09 20.78
CA ASN A 257 3.64 6.48 19.63
C ASN A 257 4.42 7.45 18.73
N ASP A 258 5.01 6.94 17.65
CA ASP A 258 5.79 7.73 16.68
C ASP A 258 4.96 8.25 15.50
N PHE A 259 3.63 8.10 15.56
CA PHE A 259 2.75 8.38 14.42
C PHE A 259 2.29 9.84 14.33
N ILE A 260 2.06 10.47 15.49
CA ILE A 260 1.56 11.85 15.60
C ILE A 260 2.58 12.73 16.32
N TRP A 261 3.38 12.12 17.19
CA TRP A 261 4.28 12.79 18.11
C TRP A 261 5.68 12.80 17.52
N THR A 262 6.38 13.92 17.67
CA THR A 262 7.81 13.96 17.34
C THR A 262 8.58 13.37 18.51
N LEU A 263 9.33 12.29 18.25
CA LEU A 263 10.26 11.74 19.23
C LEU A 263 11.55 12.56 19.21
N ARG A 264 11.89 13.17 20.34
CA ARG A 264 13.13 13.93 20.50
C ARG A 264 14.03 13.25 21.52
N ALA A 265 15.32 13.18 21.21
CA ALA A 265 16.36 12.82 22.16
C ALA A 265 17.24 14.03 22.44
N GLU A 266 17.52 14.28 23.71
CA GLU A 266 18.34 15.41 24.16
C GLU A 266 19.24 15.01 25.33
N GLU A 267 20.36 15.72 25.47
CA GLU A 267 21.30 15.54 26.57
C GLU A 267 20.74 16.14 27.87
N ILE A 268 20.85 15.39 28.96
CA ILE A 268 20.46 15.87 30.29
C ILE A 268 21.59 16.76 30.81
N GLY A 269 21.31 18.04 31.03
CA GLY A 269 22.21 18.96 31.71
C GLY A 269 22.35 18.58 33.18
N GLY A 270 23.56 18.69 33.75
CA GLY A 270 23.89 18.20 35.10
C GLY A 270 23.05 18.74 36.27
N ASP A 271 22.18 19.74 36.05
CA ASP A 271 21.31 20.32 37.08
C ASP A 271 19.87 19.75 37.08
N SER A 272 19.51 18.84 36.16
CA SER A 272 18.12 18.40 35.95
C SER A 272 17.79 16.94 36.24
N ASN A 273 17.93 16.55 37.50
CA ASN A 273 17.31 15.31 38.00
C ASN A 273 15.94 15.53 38.65
N GLU A 274 15.50 16.77 38.84
CA GLU A 274 14.13 17.11 39.28
C GLU A 274 13.70 18.39 38.58
N PHE A 275 12.63 18.36 37.77
CA PHE A 275 12.09 19.59 37.20
C PHE A 275 10.56 19.65 37.25
N THR A 276 10.09 20.87 37.51
CA THR A 276 8.73 21.30 37.84
C THR A 276 7.98 21.75 36.57
N ASP A 277 6.67 22.02 36.70
CA ASP A 277 5.73 22.39 35.62
C ASP A 277 6.19 23.53 34.66
N ALA A 278 7.28 24.26 34.98
CA ALA A 278 7.83 25.35 34.17
C ALA A 278 8.65 24.90 32.95
N ASP A 279 9.13 23.66 32.91
CA ASP A 279 9.91 23.12 31.77
C ASP A 279 9.06 22.79 30.53
N PHE A 280 7.72 22.88 30.65
CA PHE A 280 6.76 22.52 29.61
C PHE A 280 6.50 23.62 28.57
N ASP A 281 7.07 24.83 28.73
CA ASP A 281 6.69 26.01 27.95
C ASP A 281 7.78 26.58 27.01
N ASP A 282 8.96 25.97 26.87
CA ASP A 282 10.02 26.54 26.02
C ASP A 282 10.30 25.72 24.73
N ILE A 283 9.57 26.01 23.65
CA ILE A 283 9.97 25.68 22.27
C ILE A 283 9.46 26.80 21.30
N ARG A 284 10.39 27.56 20.69
CA ARG A 284 10.17 28.78 19.84
C ARG A 284 9.45 28.53 18.50
N GLU A 285 8.75 29.51 17.94
CA GLU A 285 7.86 29.39 16.76
C GLU A 285 8.45 28.92 15.40
N GLU A 286 9.77 28.75 15.23
CA GLU A 286 10.37 28.38 13.92
C GLU A 286 10.21 26.88 13.55
N TRP A 287 9.75 26.03 14.48
CA TRP A 287 9.63 24.57 14.28
C TRP A 287 8.42 24.12 13.45
N ALA A 288 7.42 24.99 13.24
CA ALA A 288 6.19 24.63 12.51
C ALA A 288 6.47 24.18 11.06
N ILE A 289 7.52 24.71 10.43
CA ILE A 289 7.88 24.39 9.04
C ILE A 289 8.55 23.01 8.92
N TYR A 290 9.29 22.55 9.92
CA TYR A 290 9.93 21.23 9.91
C TYR A 290 8.95 20.11 10.26
N VAL A 291 8.04 20.34 11.21
CA VAL A 291 7.02 19.34 11.62
C VAL A 291 5.98 19.10 10.51
N LEU A 292 5.61 20.13 9.75
CA LEU A 292 4.78 19.96 8.54
C LEU A 292 5.50 19.12 7.47
N ASN A 293 6.82 19.27 7.31
CA ASN A 293 7.60 18.38 6.44
C ASN A 293 7.77 16.96 7.01
N PHE A 294 7.63 16.76 8.33
CA PHE A 294 7.77 15.46 9.00
C PHE A 294 6.51 14.57 8.87
N ILE A 295 5.32 15.18 8.81
CA ILE A 295 4.05 14.44 8.62
C ILE A 295 3.82 14.06 7.15
N PHE A 296 4.41 14.82 6.20
CA PHE A 296 4.14 14.69 4.77
C PHE A 296 5.35 14.25 3.92
N ARG A 297 6.42 13.71 4.53
CA ARG A 297 7.56 13.04 3.84
C ARG A 297 7.80 11.62 4.32
#